data_AF-A0A7H2V365-F1
#
_entry.id   AF-A0A7H2V365-F1
#
_cell.length_a   1.000
_cell.length_b   1.000
_cell.length_c   1.000
_cell.angle_alpha   90.00
_cell.angle_beta   90.00
_cell.angle_gamma   90.00
#
_symmetry.space_group_name_H-M   'P 1'
#
loop_
_entity.id
_entity.type
_entity.pdbx_description
1 polymer ?
#
loop_
_entity_poly.entity_id
_entity_poly.type
_entity_poly.pdbx_seq_one_letter_code
_entity_poly.pdbx_strand_id
1 'polypeptide(L)'
;MKKYLLICLLPIFTTACSAKPTPQEELDIQAIFLPTVFNLDAGTYALAPKEAPNALSKQLYDDALFKLGLLKRYDDQASAEFKLEKSIRPVALNTLCLMSKFVNNPTYVKAVKHSIEQEPDLNKWLKEQQPKWQEVLKKENNEIFDQSCL
;
A
#
# COMPACT_ATOMS: atom_id res chain seq x y z
N MET A 1 -9.05 19.02 -61.51
CA MET A 1 -10.07 18.16 -60.87
C MET A 1 -9.65 16.71 -60.98
N LYS A 2 -9.89 15.91 -59.92
CA LYS A 2 -9.73 14.43 -59.76
C LYS A 2 -8.30 13.94 -59.46
N LYS A 3 -7.96 13.74 -58.17
CA LYS A 3 -8.14 12.53 -57.31
C LYS A 3 -7.05 11.47 -57.60
N TYR A 4 -5.93 11.49 -56.86
CA TYR A 4 -5.67 10.72 -55.63
C TYR A 4 -5.86 9.21 -55.77
N LEU A 5 -4.76 8.46 -55.82
CA LEU A 5 -4.64 7.13 -55.21
C LEU A 5 -3.16 6.68 -55.27
N LEU A 6 -2.39 7.10 -54.26
CA LEU A 6 -1.07 6.52 -53.96
C LEU A 6 -1.18 5.90 -52.55
N ILE A 7 -1.93 4.80 -52.47
CA ILE A 7 -2.06 3.98 -51.26
C ILE A 7 -1.09 2.81 -51.45
N CYS A 8 0.19 2.98 -51.11
CA CYS A 8 1.16 1.87 -51.12
C CYS A 8 2.34 2.02 -50.16
N LEU A 9 2.27 2.93 -49.19
CA LEU A 9 3.32 3.09 -48.17
C LEU A 9 2.64 3.29 -46.82
N LEU A 10 2.30 2.20 -46.14
CA LEU A 10 2.16 2.12 -44.68
C LEU A 10 1.85 0.66 -44.26
N PRO A 11 2.88 -0.20 -44.15
CA PRO A 11 2.82 -1.30 -43.20
C PRO A 11 4.03 -1.24 -42.27
N ILE A 12 4.21 -0.13 -41.53
CA ILE A 12 5.33 0.01 -40.57
C ILE A 12 4.84 0.26 -39.13
N PHE A 13 3.53 0.44 -38.89
CA PHE A 13 3.04 0.85 -37.56
C PHE A 13 2.01 -0.08 -36.93
N THR A 14 2.24 -1.40 -36.92
CA THR A 14 1.44 -2.28 -36.06
C THR A 14 2.25 -3.45 -35.50
N THR A 15 3.35 -3.15 -34.80
CA THR A 15 3.73 -3.97 -33.65
C THR A 15 3.73 -3.05 -32.44
N ALA A 16 2.54 -2.83 -31.88
CA ALA A 16 2.44 -2.40 -30.48
C ALA A 16 2.87 -3.60 -29.63
N CYS A 17 4.17 -3.89 -29.61
CA CYS A 17 4.76 -4.67 -28.54
C CYS A 17 4.65 -3.81 -27.29
N SER A 18 3.68 -4.11 -26.43
CA SER A 18 3.79 -3.72 -25.03
C SER A 18 5.08 -4.36 -24.53
N ALA A 19 6.17 -3.59 -24.48
CA ALA A 19 7.39 -4.04 -23.85
C ALA A 19 7.01 -4.50 -22.44
N LYS A 20 7.35 -5.75 -22.10
CA LYS A 20 7.15 -6.22 -20.73
C LYS A 20 7.85 -5.22 -19.80
N PRO A 21 7.24 -4.88 -18.65
CA PRO A 21 7.91 -4.07 -17.65
C PRO A 21 9.29 -4.66 -17.37
N THR A 22 10.28 -3.81 -17.19
CA THR A 22 11.54 -4.23 -16.62
C THR A 22 11.29 -4.79 -15.22
N PRO A 23 12.18 -5.65 -14.68
CA PRO A 23 12.02 -6.16 -13.32
C PRO A 23 11.83 -5.05 -12.27
N GLN A 24 12.48 -3.90 -12.45
CA GLN A 24 12.33 -2.75 -11.55
C GLN A 24 10.94 -2.11 -11.65
N GLU A 25 10.44 -1.89 -12.86
CA GLU A 25 9.09 -1.36 -13.08
C GLU A 25 8.03 -2.32 -12.52
N GLU A 26 8.25 -3.64 -12.61
CA GLU A 26 7.35 -4.63 -12.04
C GLU A 26 7.33 -4.58 -10.50
N LEU A 27 8.47 -4.37 -9.85
CA LEU A 27 8.57 -4.14 -8.40
C LEU A 27 7.85 -2.84 -7.99
N ASP A 28 8.09 -1.75 -8.71
CA ASP A 28 7.46 -0.45 -8.45
C ASP A 28 5.92 -0.54 -8.62
N ILE A 29 5.43 -1.27 -9.64
CA ILE A 29 4.00 -1.54 -9.83
C ILE A 29 3.42 -2.34 -8.65
N GLN A 30 4.12 -3.38 -8.18
CA GLN A 30 3.66 -4.21 -7.07
C GLN A 30 3.62 -3.41 -5.75
N ALA A 31 4.60 -2.53 -5.52
CA ALA A 31 4.63 -1.63 -4.37
C ALA A 31 3.41 -0.66 -4.35
N ILE A 32 2.95 -0.21 -5.52
CA ILE A 32 1.76 0.65 -5.66
C ILE A 32 0.46 -0.15 -5.52
N PHE A 33 0.43 -1.36 -6.06
CA PHE A 33 -0.77 -2.18 -6.13
C PHE A 33 -1.16 -2.76 -4.76
N LEU A 34 -0.19 -3.23 -3.97
CA LEU A 34 -0.44 -3.87 -2.68
C LEU A 34 -1.29 -3.02 -1.72
N PRO A 35 -1.00 -1.72 -1.52
CA PRO A 35 -1.84 -0.85 -0.70
C PRO A 35 -3.29 -0.74 -1.17
N THR A 36 -3.53 -0.82 -2.48
CA THR A 36 -4.89 -0.80 -3.05
C THR A 36 -5.65 -2.07 -2.66
N VAL A 37 -5.00 -3.24 -2.66
CA VAL A 37 -5.61 -4.51 -2.22
C VAL A 37 -5.88 -4.48 -0.72
N PHE A 38 -4.93 -3.96 0.06
CA PHE A 38 -5.08 -3.89 1.52
C PHE A 38 -6.19 -2.93 1.97
N ASN A 39 -6.56 -1.98 1.12
CA ASN A 39 -7.64 -1.03 1.38
C ASN A 39 -8.98 -1.69 1.72
N LEU A 40 -9.20 -2.93 1.29
CA LEU A 40 -10.42 -3.68 1.59
C LEU A 40 -10.65 -3.87 3.10
N ASP A 41 -9.58 -3.82 3.91
CA ASP A 41 -9.64 -4.09 5.36
C ASP A 41 -9.59 -2.82 6.22
N ALA A 42 -9.67 -1.62 5.62
CA ALA A 42 -9.48 -0.33 6.30
C ALA A 42 -10.37 -0.18 7.56
N GLY A 43 -11.67 -0.42 7.39
CA GLY A 43 -12.65 -0.35 8.47
C GLY A 43 -12.36 -1.37 9.58
N THR A 44 -11.90 -2.57 9.20
CA THR A 44 -11.57 -3.63 10.14
C THR A 44 -10.40 -3.22 11.05
N TYR A 45 -9.35 -2.60 10.50
CA TYR A 45 -8.22 -2.10 11.31
C TYR A 45 -8.60 -0.95 12.24
N ALA A 46 -9.57 -0.12 11.86
CA ALA A 46 -10.08 0.97 12.72
C ALA A 46 -11.00 0.46 13.85
N LEU A 47 -11.73 -0.64 13.60
CA LEU A 47 -12.74 -1.15 14.52
C LEU A 47 -12.19 -2.22 15.48
N ALA A 48 -11.31 -3.11 15.02
CA ALA A 48 -10.76 -4.19 15.84
C ALA A 48 -10.11 -3.72 17.16
N PRO A 49 -9.40 -2.57 17.22
CA PRO A 49 -8.86 -2.03 18.48
C PRO A 49 -9.91 -1.64 19.53
N LYS A 50 -11.18 -1.46 19.14
CA LYS A 50 -12.26 -1.01 20.04
C LYS A 50 -12.83 -2.14 20.90
N GLU A 51 -12.45 -3.37 20.62
CA GLU A 51 -12.89 -4.57 21.33
C GLU A 51 -11.71 -5.30 21.98
N ALA A 52 -12.00 -6.12 22.99
CA ALA A 52 -10.99 -6.99 23.58
C ALA A 52 -10.48 -8.02 22.54
N PRO A 53 -9.17 -8.31 22.49
CA PRO A 53 -8.61 -9.25 21.52
C PRO A 53 -9.27 -10.63 21.60
N ASN A 54 -9.80 -11.11 20.48
CA ASN A 54 -10.42 -12.43 20.33
C ASN A 54 -9.69 -13.24 19.25
N ALA A 55 -10.11 -14.48 19.01
CA ALA A 55 -9.44 -15.35 18.04
C ALA A 55 -9.38 -14.74 16.62
N LEU A 56 -10.47 -14.11 16.18
CA LEU A 56 -10.55 -13.48 14.86
C LEU A 56 -9.63 -12.25 14.78
N SER A 57 -9.69 -11.36 15.77
CA SER A 57 -8.90 -10.13 15.73
C SER A 57 -7.40 -10.37 15.95
N LYS A 58 -7.02 -11.47 16.63
CA LYS A 58 -5.63 -11.93 16.69
C LYS A 58 -5.16 -12.46 15.33
N GLN A 59 -5.97 -13.23 14.60
CA GLN A 59 -5.63 -13.65 13.24
C GLN A 59 -5.49 -12.43 12.31
N LEU A 60 -6.40 -11.45 12.42
CA LEU A 60 -6.31 -10.20 11.67
C LEU A 60 -5.00 -9.45 11.94
N TYR A 61 -4.50 -9.49 13.19
CA TYR A 61 -3.22 -8.90 13.57
C TYR A 61 -2.05 -9.59 12.87
N ASP A 62 -2.02 -10.93 12.89
CA ASP A 62 -0.98 -11.71 12.20
C ASP A 62 -1.00 -11.44 10.68
N ASP A 63 -2.19 -11.39 10.08
CA ASP A 63 -2.36 -11.05 8.66
C ASP A 63 -1.89 -9.62 8.35
N ALA A 64 -2.17 -8.66 9.23
CA ALA A 64 -1.73 -7.27 9.09
C ALA A 64 -0.21 -7.16 9.17
N LEU A 65 0.43 -7.86 10.12
CA LEU A 65 1.89 -7.93 10.20
C LEU A 65 2.49 -8.49 8.91
N PHE A 66 1.93 -9.59 8.40
CA PHE A 66 2.40 -10.19 7.15
C PHE A 66 2.27 -9.23 5.96
N LYS A 67 1.11 -8.56 5.82
CA LYS A 67 0.86 -7.57 4.76
C LYS A 67 1.84 -6.39 4.82
N LEU A 68 2.10 -5.85 6.01
CA LEU A 68 3.08 -4.77 6.20
C LEU A 68 4.51 -5.25 5.93
N GLY A 69 4.86 -6.47 6.36
CA GLY A 69 6.15 -7.07 6.06
C GLY A 69 6.37 -7.25 4.55
N LEU A 70 5.34 -7.69 3.83
CA LEU A 70 5.38 -7.79 2.37
C LEU A 70 5.58 -6.42 1.72
N LEU A 71 4.78 -5.42 2.13
CA LEU A 71 4.89 -4.06 1.62
C LEU A 71 6.28 -3.48 1.85
N LYS A 72 6.85 -3.65 3.04
CA LYS A 72 8.22 -3.22 3.34
C LYS A 72 9.22 -3.85 2.39
N ARG A 73 9.12 -5.16 2.12
CA ARG A 73 10.05 -5.84 1.19
C ARG A 73 9.99 -5.23 -0.21
N TYR A 74 8.80 -4.84 -0.68
CA TYR A 74 8.67 -4.14 -1.95
C TYR A 74 9.22 -2.72 -1.89
N ASP A 75 8.97 -1.97 -0.81
CA ASP A 75 9.53 -0.63 -0.60
C ASP A 75 11.07 -0.65 -0.57
N ASP A 76 11.66 -1.65 0.08
CA ASP A 76 13.13 -1.85 0.12
C ASP A 76 13.73 -2.18 -1.27
N GLN A 77 12.94 -2.79 -2.16
CA GLN A 77 13.35 -3.22 -3.51
C GLN A 77 12.94 -2.25 -4.62
N ALA A 78 12.07 -1.29 -4.31
CA ALA A 78 11.63 -0.27 -5.23
C ALA A 78 12.79 0.67 -5.59
N SER A 79 12.63 1.41 -6.69
CA SER A 79 13.65 2.33 -7.15
C SER A 79 13.96 3.41 -6.09
N ALA A 80 15.18 3.94 -6.06
CA ALA A 80 15.57 4.96 -5.07
C ALA A 80 14.74 6.27 -5.16
N GLU A 81 14.06 6.50 -6.28
CA GLU A 81 13.14 7.63 -6.49
C GLU A 81 11.71 7.32 -6.03
N PHE A 82 11.39 6.05 -5.82
CA PHE A 82 10.08 5.61 -5.34
C PHE A 82 9.84 6.10 -3.91
N LYS A 83 8.67 6.71 -3.72
CA LYS A 83 8.20 7.15 -2.41
C LYS A 83 6.75 6.74 -2.26
N LEU A 84 6.51 5.73 -1.44
CA LEU A 84 5.19 5.15 -1.24
C LEU A 84 4.12 6.22 -0.95
N GLU A 85 4.44 7.20 -0.09
CA GLU A 85 3.54 8.28 0.31
C GLU A 85 3.15 9.24 -0.83
N LYS A 86 3.91 9.24 -1.93
CA LYS A 86 3.64 10.05 -3.12
C LYS A 86 3.02 9.25 -4.26
N SER A 87 3.20 7.93 -4.24
CA SER A 87 2.85 7.04 -5.36
C SER A 87 1.49 6.35 -5.20
N ILE A 88 0.89 6.38 -4.01
CA ILE A 88 -0.41 5.73 -3.75
C ILE A 88 -1.52 6.73 -3.46
N ARG A 89 -2.76 6.31 -3.72
CA ARG A 89 -3.95 7.14 -3.48
C ARG A 89 -4.14 7.41 -1.98
N PRO A 90 -4.67 8.58 -1.59
CA PRO A 90 -4.92 8.92 -0.18
C PRO A 90 -5.69 7.85 0.60
N VAL A 91 -6.73 7.26 0.00
CA VAL A 91 -7.55 6.22 0.65
C VAL A 91 -6.72 4.97 1.01
N ALA A 92 -5.86 4.50 0.09
CA ALA A 92 -4.97 3.38 0.36
C ALA A 92 -3.91 3.75 1.43
N LEU A 93 -3.38 4.97 1.37
CA LEU A 93 -2.42 5.48 2.36
C LEU A 93 -3.04 5.56 3.76
N ASN A 94 -4.31 5.97 3.85
CA ASN A 94 -5.08 5.99 5.09
C ASN A 94 -5.21 4.57 5.67
N THR A 95 -5.47 3.57 4.84
CA THR A 95 -5.52 2.16 5.26
C THR A 95 -4.20 1.66 5.80
N LEU A 96 -3.08 1.94 5.12
CA LEU A 96 -1.75 1.60 5.64
C LEU A 96 -1.48 2.24 7.00
N CYS A 97 -1.90 3.50 7.15
CA CYS A 97 -1.78 4.22 8.41
C CYS A 97 -2.64 3.58 9.53
N LEU A 98 -3.90 3.21 9.24
CA LEU A 98 -4.77 2.49 10.18
C LEU A 98 -4.20 1.13 10.56
N MET A 99 -3.71 0.38 9.58
CA MET A 99 -3.07 -0.92 9.78
C MET A 99 -1.82 -0.79 10.66
N SER A 100 -1.00 0.25 10.44
CA SER A 100 0.15 0.57 11.29
C SER A 100 -0.26 0.89 12.73
N LYS A 101 -1.31 1.72 12.93
CA LYS A 101 -1.87 2.00 14.27
C LYS A 101 -2.36 0.70 14.94
N PHE A 102 -2.99 -0.19 14.18
CA PHE A 102 -3.48 -1.46 14.68
C PHE A 102 -2.37 -2.39 15.15
N VAL A 103 -1.34 -2.63 14.32
CA VAL A 103 -0.25 -3.55 14.69
C VAL A 103 0.61 -3.02 15.84
N ASN A 104 0.64 -1.69 16.03
CA ASN A 104 1.32 -1.03 17.16
C ASN A 104 0.42 -0.85 18.39
N ASN A 105 -0.83 -1.32 18.37
CA ASN A 105 -1.72 -1.18 19.53
C ASN A 105 -1.21 -2.03 20.71
N PRO A 106 -0.92 -1.43 21.90
CA PRO A 106 -0.33 -2.16 23.02
C PRO A 106 -1.19 -3.32 23.55
N THR A 107 -2.52 -3.21 23.43
CA THR A 107 -3.44 -4.28 23.84
C THR A 107 -3.26 -5.51 22.98
N TYR A 108 -3.11 -5.32 21.66
CA TYR A 108 -2.89 -6.41 20.71
C TYR A 108 -1.48 -6.97 20.81
N VAL A 109 -0.46 -6.11 20.89
CA VAL A 109 0.95 -6.51 21.06
C VAL A 109 1.14 -7.48 22.22
N LYS A 110 0.42 -7.28 23.34
CA LYS A 110 0.46 -8.16 24.52
C LYS A 110 -0.40 -9.42 24.40
N ALA A 111 -1.38 -9.43 23.49
CA ALA A 111 -2.39 -10.48 23.40
C ALA A 111 -2.08 -11.55 22.34
N VAL A 112 -1.12 -11.29 21.46
CA VAL A 112 -0.64 -12.19 20.40
C VAL A 112 0.67 -12.86 20.80
N LYS A 113 0.98 -13.99 20.15
CA LYS A 113 2.28 -14.67 20.34
C LYS A 113 3.38 -14.03 19.50
N HIS A 114 3.04 -13.65 18.27
CA HIS A 114 3.93 -13.01 17.33
C HIS A 114 3.56 -11.53 17.20
N SER A 115 4.42 -10.61 17.66
CA SER A 115 4.11 -9.17 17.71
C SER A 115 5.12 -8.35 16.91
N ILE A 116 4.73 -7.11 16.59
CA ILE A 116 5.61 -6.14 15.91
C ILE A 116 6.94 -5.89 16.66
N GLU A 117 6.99 -6.13 17.97
CA GLU A 117 8.22 -5.97 18.77
C GLU A 117 9.28 -7.03 18.43
N GLN A 118 8.86 -8.16 17.87
CA GLN A 118 9.74 -9.25 17.44
C GLN A 118 10.20 -9.09 15.98
N GLU A 119 9.68 -8.07 15.28
CA GLU A 119 10.00 -7.71 13.89
C GLU A 119 10.69 -6.33 13.86
N PRO A 120 11.95 -6.21 14.35
CA PRO A 120 12.58 -4.92 14.64
C PRO A 120 12.74 -4.03 13.40
N ASP A 121 13.05 -4.62 12.24
CA ASP A 121 13.22 -3.89 10.99
C ASP A 121 11.89 -3.33 10.48
N LEU A 122 10.81 -4.12 10.60
CA LEU A 122 9.46 -3.67 10.26
C LEU A 122 8.98 -2.58 11.22
N ASN A 123 9.19 -2.76 12.52
CA ASN A 123 8.82 -1.81 13.54
C ASN A 123 9.51 -0.45 13.33
N LYS A 124 10.82 -0.48 13.05
CA LYS A 124 11.59 0.72 12.70
C LYS A 124 11.02 1.41 11.46
N TRP A 125 10.81 0.67 10.39
CA TRP A 125 10.27 1.21 9.14
C TRP A 125 8.88 1.84 9.35
N LEU A 126 7.97 1.19 10.08
CA LEU A 126 6.65 1.75 10.38
C LEU A 126 6.74 3.06 11.16
N LYS A 127 7.64 3.17 12.14
CA LYS A 127 7.86 4.40 12.91
C LYS A 127 8.36 5.55 12.03
N GLU A 128 9.13 5.26 10.99
CA GLU A 128 9.63 6.25 10.03
C GLU A 128 8.57 6.65 9.00
N GLN A 129 7.74 5.70 8.57
CA GLN A 129 6.75 5.91 7.51
C GLN A 129 5.44 6.53 8.02
N GLN A 130 4.96 6.11 9.20
CA GLN A 130 3.67 6.55 9.73
C GLN A 130 3.54 8.08 9.85
N PRO A 131 4.54 8.84 10.34
CA PRO A 131 4.45 10.30 10.33
C PRO A 131 4.35 10.88 8.92
N LYS A 132 5.09 10.33 7.94
CA LYS A 132 5.03 10.80 6.54
C LYS A 132 3.65 10.59 5.95
N TRP A 133 3.04 9.44 6.21
CA TRP A 133 1.68 9.14 5.75
C TRP A 133 0.67 10.09 6.37
N GLN A 134 0.76 10.33 7.69
CA GLN A 134 -0.11 11.29 8.38
C GLN A 134 0.04 12.71 7.82
N GLU A 135 1.25 13.16 7.51
CA GLU A 135 1.49 14.49 6.91
C GLU A 135 0.87 14.65 5.52
N VAL A 136 0.83 13.58 4.72
CA VAL A 136 0.11 13.59 3.44
C VAL A 136 -1.39 13.63 3.68
N LEU A 137 -1.91 12.76 4.55
CA LEU A 137 -3.35 12.65 4.83
C LEU A 137 -3.95 13.92 5.44
N LYS A 138 -3.19 14.70 6.22
CA LYS A 138 -3.63 15.99 6.79
C LYS A 138 -4.03 17.02 5.75
N LYS A 139 -3.58 16.87 4.51
CA LYS A 139 -3.85 17.81 3.40
C LYS A 139 -5.10 17.43 2.60
N GLU A 140 -5.68 16.28 2.89
CA GLU A 140 -6.82 15.71 2.18
C GLU A 140 -8.15 16.11 2.83
N ASN A 141 -9.25 16.04 2.09
CA ASN A 141 -10.58 16.21 2.66
C ASN A 141 -10.93 14.96 3.49
N ASN A 142 -11.15 15.12 4.80
CA ASN A 142 -11.48 14.02 5.71
C ASN A 142 -12.76 13.25 5.32
N GLU A 143 -13.66 13.86 4.54
CA GLU A 143 -14.90 13.22 4.07
C GLU A 143 -14.66 12.05 3.09
N ILE A 144 -13.45 11.92 2.54
CA ILE A 144 -13.11 10.81 1.63
C ILE A 144 -12.78 9.50 2.38
N PHE A 145 -12.66 9.54 3.72
CA PHE A 145 -12.30 8.39 4.54
C PHE A 145 -13.48 7.93 5.40
N ASP A 146 -13.90 6.68 5.25
CA ASP A 146 -14.91 6.07 6.15
C ASP A 146 -14.43 6.03 7.61
N GLN A 147 -13.12 5.84 7.80
CA GLN A 147 -12.43 5.91 9.09
C GLN A 147 -11.09 6.63 8.89
N SER A 148 -10.87 7.72 9.62
CA SER A 148 -9.63 8.51 9.53
C SER A 148 -8.51 7.89 10.35
N CYS A 149 -7.30 7.82 9.77
CA CYS A 149 -6.09 7.52 10.52
C CYS A 149 -5.54 8.72 11.30
N LEU A 150 -6.01 9.94 11.06
CA LEU A 150 -5.58 11.12 11.84
C LEU A 150 -6.20 11.06 13.24
#